data_AF-A0A3D1UXY8-F1
#
_entry.id   AF-A0A3D1UXY8-F1
#
_cell.length_a   1.000
_cell.length_b   1.000
_cell.length_c   1.000
_cell.angle_alpha   90.00
_cell.angle_beta   90.00
_cell.angle_gamma   90.00
#
_symmetry.space_group_name_H-M   'P 1'
#
loop_
_entity.id
_entity.type
_entity.pdbx_description
1 polymer ?
#
loop_
_entity_poly.entity_id
_entity_poly.type
_entity_poly.pdbx_seq_one_letter_code
_entity_poly.pdbx_strand_id
1 'polypeptide(L)'
;MMRICGILKLQAASALCFLFCASFGAEPDFYIWHRQQTPELEQAVTEFYRSSSGMLFFLAGELEDNGCMIRISPLKAVDFTRAVPVIRIHVKNLEKTPAVLAEEIMKAYVPWKAANALQIDLDAPEFRLDYYRDVMLELRKKLPGIRLSATVLPCHLNHAVPFLALATACDYYVLQVHGLTRRNRTWSIYDHTAAVKAVRLAKKMKLPFKTALPLYCSRINGQWVKPDMAKVSKLAAVCGEVIGFRLGIFGDGSVLDLETSLRVCRGKGYTPKLETRWEQHPDGAWHLFIRNCGFFAERVTLSLDFKIPPADSDTFNHARMNGKHDELTLILPPSGREKNCLWMRSGSNEKPWMTIQLRGGNKL
;
A
#
# COMPACT_ATOMS: atom_id res chain seq x y z
N MET A 1 27.16 43.34 -56.51
CA MET A 1 27.01 41.88 -56.32
C MET A 1 26.96 41.64 -54.80
N MET A 2 25.82 41.18 -54.28
CA MET A 2 25.59 40.36 -53.05
C MET A 2 26.50 40.56 -51.82
N ARG A 3 26.03 40.68 -50.57
CA ARG A 3 24.96 39.90 -49.92
C ARG A 3 24.61 40.49 -48.53
N ILE A 4 23.36 40.24 -48.15
CA ILE A 4 22.70 40.42 -46.86
C ILE A 4 23.47 39.74 -45.72
N CYS A 5 23.51 40.35 -44.52
CA CYS A 5 23.52 39.56 -43.29
C CYS A 5 22.72 40.28 -42.20
N GLY A 6 21.51 39.78 -41.95
CA GLY A 6 20.66 40.20 -40.85
C GLY A 6 21.19 39.65 -39.53
N ILE A 7 21.31 40.51 -38.53
CA ILE A 7 21.48 40.08 -37.15
C ILE A 7 20.08 39.86 -36.59
N LEU A 8 19.70 38.59 -36.48
CA LEU A 8 18.51 38.14 -35.77
C LEU A 8 18.53 38.68 -34.33
N LYS A 9 17.41 39.28 -33.95
CA LYS A 9 17.00 39.47 -32.56
C LYS A 9 16.92 38.10 -31.88
N LEU A 10 17.93 37.73 -31.08
CA LEU A 10 17.73 36.73 -30.04
C LEU A 10 17.08 37.45 -28.87
N GLN A 11 15.75 37.45 -28.83
CA GLN A 11 15.03 37.69 -27.59
C GLN A 11 15.46 36.59 -26.62
N ALA A 12 16.17 36.99 -25.57
CA ALA A 12 16.33 36.20 -24.37
C ALA A 12 14.93 35.99 -23.77
N ALA A 13 14.22 34.97 -24.25
CA ALA A 13 13.15 34.35 -23.49
C ALA A 13 13.82 33.75 -22.26
N SER A 14 13.91 34.58 -21.22
CA SER A 14 14.26 34.16 -19.88
C SER A 14 13.33 33.02 -19.56
N ALA A 15 13.87 31.80 -19.59
CA ALA A 15 13.22 30.62 -19.09
C ALA A 15 13.05 30.84 -17.58
N LEU A 16 11.95 31.50 -17.24
CA LEU A 16 11.31 31.37 -15.95
C LEU A 16 10.71 29.96 -15.94
N CYS A 17 11.59 28.95 -15.94
CA CYS A 17 11.28 27.66 -15.37
C CYS A 17 11.01 27.95 -13.90
N PHE A 18 9.76 28.29 -13.61
CA PHE A 18 9.22 28.05 -12.29
C PHE A 18 9.58 26.60 -11.98
N LEU A 19 10.58 26.44 -11.13
CA LEU A 19 10.72 25.32 -10.23
C LEU A 19 9.38 25.23 -9.50
N PHE A 20 8.41 24.57 -10.13
CA PHE A 20 7.35 23.90 -9.41
C PHE A 20 8.01 22.68 -8.75
N CYS A 21 8.94 22.94 -7.84
CA CYS A 21 9.06 22.13 -6.65
C CYS A 21 7.76 22.38 -5.87
N ALA A 22 6.65 21.83 -6.37
CA ALA A 22 5.63 21.38 -5.45
C ALA A 22 6.39 20.44 -4.54
N SER A 23 6.66 20.88 -3.31
CA SER A 23 7.03 19.98 -2.25
C SER A 23 5.94 18.91 -2.24
N PHE A 24 6.24 17.73 -2.78
CA PHE A 24 5.44 16.56 -2.49
C PHE A 24 5.40 16.49 -0.97
N GLY A 25 4.19 16.55 -0.42
CA GLY A 25 4.00 16.72 1.01
C GLY A 25 4.77 15.64 1.77
N ALA A 26 5.28 16.00 2.94
CA ALA A 26 5.87 15.04 3.89
C ALA A 26 4.89 13.93 4.33
N GLU A 27 3.63 14.00 3.88
CA GLU A 27 2.59 13.02 4.18
C GLU A 27 2.68 11.79 3.27
N PRO A 28 2.49 10.58 3.82
CA PRO A 28 2.48 9.36 3.04
C PRO A 28 1.37 9.30 2.00
N ASP A 29 1.71 8.78 0.82
CA ASP A 29 0.74 8.40 -0.20
C ASP A 29 0.27 6.96 0.02
N PHE A 30 -0.82 6.52 -0.63
CA PHE A 30 -1.29 5.13 -0.55
C PHE A 30 -1.84 4.60 -1.87
N TYR A 31 -1.59 3.31 -2.13
CA TYR A 31 -2.25 2.58 -3.21
C TYR A 31 -3.66 2.10 -2.85
N ILE A 32 -4.55 2.11 -3.83
CA ILE A 32 -5.86 1.46 -3.81
C ILE A 32 -5.87 0.36 -4.87
N TRP A 33 -5.58 -0.87 -4.46
CA TRP A 33 -5.50 -2.06 -5.34
C TRP A 33 -6.80 -2.86 -5.40
N HIS A 34 -7.95 -2.17 -5.40
CA HIS A 34 -9.26 -2.80 -5.42
C HIS A 34 -9.84 -2.77 -6.83
N ARG A 35 -10.27 -3.94 -7.33
CA ARG A 35 -11.00 -4.05 -8.61
C ARG A 35 -12.48 -3.68 -8.45
N GLN A 36 -13.04 -3.91 -7.27
CA GLN A 36 -14.45 -3.67 -6.96
C GLN A 36 -14.58 -2.47 -6.02
N GLN A 37 -15.59 -1.66 -6.29
CA GLN A 37 -15.96 -0.55 -5.43
C GLN A 37 -16.89 -1.07 -4.33
N THR A 38 -16.59 -0.74 -3.07
CA THR A 38 -17.43 -1.08 -1.92
C THR A 38 -17.67 0.16 -1.06
N PRO A 39 -18.76 0.20 -0.25
CA PRO A 39 -18.99 1.28 0.69
C PRO A 39 -17.83 1.50 1.67
N GLU A 40 -17.17 0.42 2.11
CA GLU A 40 -16.04 0.47 3.04
C GLU A 40 -14.82 1.13 2.39
N LEU A 41 -14.59 0.88 1.09
CA LEU A 41 -13.54 1.53 0.32
C LEU A 41 -13.81 3.02 0.14
N GLU A 42 -15.05 3.40 -0.22
CA GLU A 42 -15.47 4.81 -0.32
C GLU A 42 -15.28 5.56 1.01
N GLN A 43 -15.66 4.90 2.11
CA GLN A 43 -15.46 5.45 3.46
C GLN A 43 -13.97 5.62 3.78
N ALA A 44 -13.13 4.62 3.47
CA ALA A 44 -11.69 4.70 3.71
C ALA A 44 -11.01 5.82 2.90
N VAL A 45 -11.41 6.01 1.64
CA VAL A 45 -10.94 7.11 0.79
C VAL A 45 -11.35 8.47 1.36
N THR A 46 -12.61 8.61 1.76
CA THR A 46 -13.10 9.85 2.37
C THR A 46 -12.36 10.15 3.67
N GLU A 47 -12.15 9.15 4.52
CA GLU A 47 -11.41 9.30 5.78
C GLU A 47 -9.94 9.68 5.53
N PHE A 48 -9.29 9.06 4.55
CA PHE A 48 -7.93 9.41 4.15
C PHE A 48 -7.82 10.89 3.77
N TYR A 49 -8.74 11.39 2.93
CA TYR A 49 -8.71 12.78 2.50
C TYR A 49 -8.93 13.78 3.64
N ARG A 50 -9.66 13.40 4.70
CA ARG A 50 -9.82 14.21 5.92
C ARG A 50 -8.57 14.18 6.82
N SER A 51 -7.89 13.04 6.88
CA SER A 51 -6.84 12.77 7.89
C SER A 51 -5.41 12.92 7.36
N SER A 52 -5.22 13.08 6.05
CA SER A 52 -3.92 13.25 5.39
C SER A 52 -4.02 14.22 4.21
N SER A 53 -2.92 14.87 3.84
CA SER A 53 -2.77 15.65 2.61
C SER A 53 -2.07 14.88 1.48
N GLY A 54 -1.72 13.60 1.70
CA GLY A 54 -1.07 12.74 0.70
C GLY A 54 -1.97 12.44 -0.51
N MET A 55 -1.41 11.74 -1.50
CA MET A 55 -2.09 11.32 -2.71
C MET A 55 -2.56 9.86 -2.61
N LEU A 56 -3.65 9.55 -3.33
CA LEU A 56 -4.13 8.18 -3.50
C LEU A 56 -3.86 7.69 -4.92
N PHE A 57 -3.26 6.51 -5.02
CA PHE A 57 -2.87 5.85 -6.26
C PHE A 57 -3.87 4.74 -6.57
N PHE A 58 -4.82 5.02 -7.46
CA PHE A 58 -5.95 4.13 -7.73
C PHE A 58 -5.64 3.16 -8.85
N LEU A 59 -5.92 1.87 -8.65
CA LEU A 59 -6.00 0.93 -9.77
C LEU A 59 -7.11 1.39 -10.73
N ALA A 60 -6.69 1.96 -11.86
CA ALA A 60 -7.57 2.50 -12.90
C ALA A 60 -7.77 1.50 -14.04
N GLY A 61 -6.82 0.58 -14.22
CA GLY A 61 -6.97 -0.52 -15.16
C GLY A 61 -5.89 -1.57 -15.00
N GLU A 62 -6.19 -2.76 -15.49
CA GLU A 62 -5.29 -3.91 -15.45
C GLU A 62 -5.32 -4.61 -16.81
N LEU A 63 -4.17 -4.62 -17.48
CA LEU A 63 -3.96 -5.38 -18.70
C LEU A 63 -3.47 -6.78 -18.31
N GLU A 64 -4.41 -7.73 -18.30
CA GLU A 64 -4.18 -9.10 -17.86
C GLU A 64 -3.35 -9.91 -18.86
N ASP A 65 -2.94 -11.10 -18.44
CA ASP A 65 -2.00 -11.94 -19.18
C ASP A 65 -2.56 -12.49 -20.51
N ASN A 66 -3.89 -12.54 -20.62
CA ASN A 66 -4.65 -12.84 -21.83
C ASN A 66 -4.82 -11.64 -22.78
N GLY A 67 -4.26 -10.48 -22.44
CA GLY A 67 -4.36 -9.24 -23.21
C GLY A 67 -5.65 -8.46 -23.02
N CYS A 68 -6.53 -8.87 -22.10
CA CYS A 68 -7.76 -8.15 -21.75
C CYS A 68 -7.45 -6.96 -20.85
N MET A 69 -7.95 -5.77 -21.23
CA MET A 69 -7.89 -4.57 -20.39
C MET A 69 -9.14 -4.50 -19.51
N ILE A 70 -8.99 -4.81 -18.22
CA ILE A 70 -9.98 -4.48 -17.21
C ILE A 70 -9.88 -2.97 -16.93
N ARG A 71 -11.00 -2.25 -17.05
CA ARG A 71 -11.07 -0.81 -16.75
C ARG A 71 -11.87 -0.61 -15.48
N ILE A 72 -11.34 0.22 -14.59
CA ILE A 72 -11.96 0.52 -13.29
C ILE A 72 -12.28 2.00 -13.27
N SER A 73 -13.56 2.31 -13.07
CA SER A 73 -14.02 3.69 -12.96
C SER A 73 -13.62 4.30 -11.62
N PRO A 74 -13.44 5.63 -11.55
CA PRO A 74 -13.26 6.34 -10.29
C PRO A 74 -14.40 6.08 -9.29
N LEU A 75 -14.05 6.09 -8.01
CA LEU A 75 -15.01 6.14 -6.90
C LEU A 75 -15.69 7.51 -6.86
N LYS A 76 -16.86 7.59 -6.20
CA LYS A 76 -17.57 8.87 -6.03
C LYS A 76 -16.78 9.83 -5.13
N ALA A 77 -16.07 9.33 -4.12
CA ALA A 77 -15.31 10.16 -3.19
C ALA A 77 -13.95 10.64 -3.73
N VAL A 78 -13.55 10.30 -4.97
CA VAL A 78 -12.25 10.68 -5.54
C VAL A 78 -12.10 12.19 -5.65
N ASP A 79 -11.03 12.72 -5.06
CA ASP A 79 -10.49 14.04 -5.38
C ASP A 79 -9.41 13.90 -6.45
N PHE A 80 -9.74 14.28 -7.69
CA PHE A 80 -8.83 14.17 -8.83
C PHE A 80 -7.55 15.02 -8.71
N THR A 81 -7.57 16.07 -7.89
CA THR A 81 -6.35 16.87 -7.63
C THR A 81 -5.33 16.10 -6.79
N ARG A 82 -5.80 15.08 -6.07
CA ARG A 82 -5.04 14.22 -5.16
C ARG A 82 -5.09 12.74 -5.55
N ALA A 83 -5.46 12.44 -6.80
CA ALA A 83 -5.54 11.09 -7.33
C ALA A 83 -4.49 10.84 -8.42
N VAL A 84 -3.91 9.64 -8.40
CA VAL A 84 -3.03 9.13 -9.45
C VAL A 84 -3.62 7.82 -9.96
N PRO A 85 -4.22 7.77 -11.16
CA PRO A 85 -4.57 6.51 -11.79
C PRO A 85 -3.32 5.67 -12.05
N VAL A 86 -3.41 4.38 -11.75
CA VAL A 86 -2.38 3.36 -11.93
C VAL A 86 -2.91 2.35 -12.93
N ILE A 87 -2.15 2.11 -14.00
CA ILE A 87 -2.46 1.04 -14.96
C ILE A 87 -1.44 -0.08 -14.76
N ARG A 88 -1.93 -1.24 -14.30
CA ARG A 88 -1.13 -2.44 -14.11
C ARG A 88 -1.02 -3.22 -15.40
N ILE A 89 0.20 -3.63 -15.76
CA ILE A 89 0.47 -4.33 -17.01
C ILE A 89 1.12 -5.67 -16.70
N HIS A 90 0.46 -6.76 -17.08
CA HIS A 90 1.07 -8.07 -17.00
C HIS A 90 2.19 -8.21 -18.05
N VAL A 91 3.35 -8.75 -17.65
CA VAL A 91 4.58 -8.86 -18.46
C VAL A 91 4.43 -9.59 -19.80
N LYS A 92 3.41 -10.44 -19.94
CA LYS A 92 3.08 -11.10 -21.23
C LYS A 92 2.66 -10.09 -22.32
N ASN A 93 2.21 -8.90 -21.95
CA ASN A 93 1.79 -7.88 -22.91
C ASN A 93 2.95 -7.10 -23.52
N LEU A 94 4.20 -7.36 -23.11
CA LEU A 94 5.37 -6.67 -23.65
C LEU A 94 5.66 -7.08 -25.11
N GLU A 95 4.99 -8.09 -25.66
CA GLU A 95 5.09 -8.44 -27.09
C GLU A 95 4.45 -7.39 -28.01
N LYS A 96 3.51 -6.60 -27.49
CA LYS A 96 2.91 -5.46 -28.23
C LYS A 96 3.98 -4.42 -28.53
N THR A 97 3.82 -3.63 -29.58
CA THR A 97 4.71 -2.47 -29.76
C THR A 97 4.44 -1.41 -28.67
N PRO A 98 5.42 -0.58 -28.27
CA PRO A 98 5.21 0.45 -27.25
C PRO A 98 4.04 1.40 -27.57
N ALA A 99 3.87 1.75 -28.84
CA ALA A 99 2.77 2.60 -29.29
C ALA A 99 1.40 1.94 -29.10
N VAL A 100 1.27 0.65 -29.43
CA VAL A 100 0.02 -0.11 -29.23
C VAL A 100 -0.31 -0.23 -27.75
N LEU A 101 0.68 -0.53 -26.92
CA LEU A 101 0.48 -0.62 -25.47
C LEU A 101 0.07 0.75 -24.88
N ALA A 102 0.69 1.84 -25.34
CA ALA A 102 0.30 3.19 -24.94
C ALA A 102 -1.16 3.51 -25.31
N GLU A 103 -1.66 3.09 -26.47
CA GLU A 103 -3.07 3.25 -26.84
C GLU A 103 -4.02 2.48 -25.90
N GLU A 104 -3.65 1.26 -25.48
CA GLU A 104 -4.47 0.50 -24.52
C GLU A 104 -4.50 1.17 -23.16
N ILE A 105 -3.36 1.65 -22.67
CA ILE A 105 -3.24 2.42 -21.42
C ILE A 105 -4.14 3.66 -21.49
N MET A 106 -4.13 4.39 -22.60
CA MET A 106 -4.96 5.58 -22.78
C MET A 106 -6.45 5.27 -22.67
N LYS A 107 -6.92 4.13 -23.21
CA LYS A 107 -8.32 3.72 -23.09
C LYS A 107 -8.76 3.50 -21.65
N ALA A 108 -7.86 3.02 -20.78
CA ALA A 108 -8.12 2.87 -19.35
C ALA A 108 -7.99 4.20 -18.59
N TYR A 109 -7.18 5.13 -19.06
CA TYR A 109 -7.00 6.46 -18.48
C TYR A 109 -8.16 7.43 -18.75
N VAL A 110 -8.94 7.25 -19.83
CA VAL A 110 -10.03 8.17 -20.22
C VAL A 110 -10.99 8.57 -19.07
N PRO A 111 -11.51 7.63 -18.24
CA PRO A 111 -12.35 7.98 -17.09
C PRO A 111 -11.64 8.82 -16.02
N TRP A 112 -10.31 8.80 -16.03
CA TRP A 112 -9.43 9.44 -15.05
C TRP A 112 -8.77 10.72 -15.57
N LYS A 113 -9.15 11.21 -16.75
CA LYS A 113 -8.52 12.35 -17.42
C LYS A 113 -8.49 13.67 -16.63
N ALA A 114 -9.30 13.79 -15.58
CA ALA A 114 -9.29 14.92 -14.67
C ALA A 114 -8.12 14.89 -13.67
N ALA A 115 -7.44 13.74 -13.52
CA ALA A 115 -6.22 13.63 -12.76
C ALA A 115 -5.05 14.29 -13.52
N ASN A 116 -4.12 14.89 -12.78
CA ASN A 116 -2.93 15.53 -13.35
C ASN A 116 -1.70 14.62 -13.35
N ALA A 117 -1.91 13.31 -13.18
CA ALA A 117 -0.85 12.31 -13.13
C ALA A 117 -1.33 10.95 -13.65
N LEU A 118 -0.39 10.10 -14.03
CA LEU A 118 -0.60 8.70 -14.39
C LEU A 118 0.62 7.89 -13.93
N GLN A 119 0.38 6.73 -13.34
CA GLN A 119 1.41 5.75 -13.05
C GLN A 119 1.22 4.49 -13.88
N ILE A 120 2.33 3.96 -14.40
CA ILE A 120 2.38 2.62 -14.96
C ILE A 120 2.97 1.68 -13.91
N ASP A 121 2.25 0.60 -13.61
CA ASP A 121 2.75 -0.49 -12.79
C ASP A 121 3.11 -1.68 -13.69
N LEU A 122 4.41 -1.93 -13.83
CA LEU A 122 4.94 -3.00 -14.68
C LEU A 122 6.21 -3.57 -14.07
N ASP A 123 6.12 -4.83 -13.63
CA ASP A 123 7.24 -5.64 -13.17
C ASP A 123 8.10 -6.12 -14.35
N ALA A 124 8.62 -5.19 -15.16
CA ALA A 124 9.40 -5.52 -16.33
C ALA A 124 10.68 -6.29 -15.94
N PRO A 125 11.01 -7.39 -16.64
CA PRO A 125 12.32 -7.99 -16.47
C PRO A 125 13.42 -7.02 -16.93
N GLU A 126 14.62 -7.16 -16.38
CA GLU A 126 15.73 -6.21 -16.52
C GLU A 126 16.12 -5.97 -17.99
N PHE A 127 16.07 -7.02 -18.81
CA PHE A 127 16.37 -6.95 -20.25
C PHE A 127 15.29 -6.22 -21.08
N ARG A 128 14.17 -5.82 -20.47
CA ARG A 128 13.06 -5.09 -21.11
C ARG A 128 12.91 -3.66 -20.59
N LEU A 129 13.87 -3.15 -19.83
CA LEU A 129 13.83 -1.76 -19.33
C LEU A 129 13.79 -0.71 -20.46
N ASP A 130 14.48 -0.96 -21.59
CA ASP A 130 14.40 -0.09 -22.77
C ASP A 130 13.00 -0.06 -23.38
N TYR A 131 12.33 -1.21 -23.44
CA TYR A 131 10.94 -1.28 -23.90
C TYR A 131 10.01 -0.49 -22.97
N TYR A 132 10.21 -0.61 -21.65
CA TYR A 132 9.42 0.14 -20.67
C TYR A 132 9.63 1.66 -20.84
N ARG A 133 10.88 2.11 -21.04
CA ARG A 133 11.18 3.51 -21.37
C ARG A 133 10.40 3.95 -22.60
N ASP A 134 10.40 3.17 -23.66
CA ASP A 134 9.75 3.55 -24.92
C ASP A 134 8.23 3.69 -24.75
N VAL A 135 7.60 2.85 -23.93
CA VAL A 135 6.19 3.01 -23.54
C VAL A 135 5.97 4.34 -22.81
N MET A 136 6.84 4.69 -21.86
CA MET A 136 6.74 5.96 -21.13
C MET A 136 6.92 7.17 -22.07
N LEU A 137 7.79 7.09 -23.08
CA LEU A 137 7.96 8.13 -24.09
C LEU A 137 6.72 8.28 -24.98
N GLU A 138 6.10 7.17 -25.39
CA GLU A 138 4.84 7.20 -26.15
C GLU A 138 3.70 7.82 -25.32
N LEU A 139 3.60 7.50 -24.03
CA LEU A 139 2.65 8.13 -23.12
C LEU A 139 2.92 9.63 -22.96
N ARG A 140 4.18 10.05 -22.86
CA ARG A 140 4.54 11.48 -22.76
C ARG A 140 4.06 12.28 -23.97
N LYS A 141 4.17 11.72 -25.17
CA LYS A 141 3.67 12.35 -26.40
C LYS A 141 2.15 12.52 -26.36
N LYS A 142 1.43 11.56 -25.81
CA LYS A 142 -0.04 11.53 -25.74
C LYS A 142 -0.61 12.37 -24.58
N LEU A 143 0.18 12.59 -23.53
CA LEU A 143 -0.24 13.26 -22.30
C LEU A 143 0.70 14.44 -21.96
N PRO A 144 0.78 15.48 -22.80
CA PRO A 144 1.61 16.65 -22.51
C PRO A 144 1.14 17.33 -21.21
N GLY A 145 2.09 17.62 -20.32
CA GLY A 145 1.81 18.28 -19.04
C GLY A 145 1.27 17.39 -17.91
N ILE A 146 0.95 16.12 -18.19
CA ILE A 146 0.58 15.15 -17.14
C ILE A 146 1.84 14.57 -16.51
N ARG A 147 1.87 14.45 -15.18
CA ARG A 147 2.99 13.81 -14.48
C ARG A 147 2.95 12.30 -14.68
N LEU A 148 4.02 11.72 -15.21
CA LEU A 148 4.16 10.30 -15.43
C LEU A 148 5.11 9.67 -14.42
N SER A 149 4.72 8.51 -13.90
CA SER A 149 5.59 7.69 -13.06
C SER A 149 5.54 6.22 -13.45
N ALA A 150 6.60 5.50 -13.09
CA ALA A 150 6.74 4.07 -13.33
C ALA A 150 7.07 3.38 -12.01
N THR A 151 6.57 2.15 -11.82
CA THR A 151 7.09 1.29 -10.77
C THR A 151 8.42 0.67 -11.22
N VAL A 152 9.34 0.49 -10.28
CA VAL A 152 10.64 -0.12 -10.52
C VAL A 152 11.01 -1.05 -9.39
N LEU A 153 11.76 -2.10 -9.71
CA LEU A 153 12.21 -3.13 -8.79
C LEU A 153 13.65 -2.87 -8.33
N PRO A 154 14.06 -3.35 -7.14
CA PRO A 154 15.42 -3.22 -6.65
C PRO A 154 16.48 -3.78 -7.60
N CYS A 155 16.15 -4.81 -8.38
CA CYS A 155 17.07 -5.39 -9.37
C CYS A 155 17.38 -4.44 -10.52
N HIS A 156 16.43 -3.59 -10.93
CA HIS A 156 16.63 -2.60 -12.01
C HIS A 156 17.76 -1.62 -11.68
N LEU A 157 17.94 -1.28 -10.41
CA LEU A 157 19.00 -0.37 -9.96
C LEU A 157 20.42 -0.90 -10.23
N ASN A 158 20.58 -2.22 -10.43
CA ASN A 158 21.87 -2.82 -10.79
C ASN A 158 22.19 -2.66 -12.29
N HIS A 159 21.20 -2.31 -13.12
CA HIS A 159 21.33 -2.06 -14.55
C HIS A 159 21.31 -0.56 -14.83
N ALA A 160 22.33 0.14 -14.33
CA ALA A 160 22.34 1.59 -14.21
C ALA A 160 21.99 2.35 -15.52
N VAL A 161 22.52 1.92 -16.67
CA VAL A 161 22.28 2.59 -17.96
C VAL A 161 20.82 2.51 -18.42
N PRO A 162 20.23 1.32 -18.65
CA PRO A 162 18.83 1.24 -19.06
C PRO A 162 17.86 1.73 -17.97
N PHE A 163 18.19 1.56 -16.68
CA PHE A 163 17.42 2.13 -15.59
C PHE A 163 17.40 3.66 -15.62
N LEU A 164 18.55 4.32 -15.78
CA LEU A 164 18.64 5.78 -15.85
C LEU A 164 17.83 6.31 -17.04
N ALA A 165 17.87 5.62 -18.18
CA ALA A 165 17.09 5.99 -19.35
C ALA A 165 15.57 5.91 -19.09
N LEU A 166 15.08 4.84 -18.45
CA LEU A 166 13.68 4.72 -18.03
C LEU A 166 13.29 5.79 -17.01
N ALA A 167 14.09 5.96 -15.95
CA ALA A 167 13.77 6.88 -14.88
C ALA A 167 13.72 8.34 -15.37
N THR A 168 14.55 8.70 -16.35
CA THR A 168 14.56 10.05 -16.97
C THR A 168 13.36 10.28 -17.91
N ALA A 169 12.73 9.23 -18.43
CA ALA A 169 11.48 9.36 -19.19
C ALA A 169 10.26 9.67 -18.29
N CYS A 170 10.42 9.55 -16.97
CA CYS A 170 9.40 9.75 -15.95
C CYS A 170 9.66 11.06 -15.18
N ASP A 171 8.62 11.62 -14.53
CA ASP A 171 8.79 12.74 -13.60
C ASP A 171 9.35 12.25 -12.24
N TYR A 172 9.00 11.02 -11.86
CA TYR A 172 9.56 10.27 -10.73
C TYR A 172 9.30 8.77 -10.93
N TYR A 173 9.98 7.93 -10.16
CA TYR A 173 9.67 6.50 -10.10
C TYR A 173 9.27 6.05 -8.69
N VAL A 174 8.57 4.92 -8.60
CA VAL A 174 8.23 4.28 -7.33
C VAL A 174 9.03 3.00 -7.17
N LEU A 175 9.96 2.99 -6.22
CA LEU A 175 10.77 1.82 -5.88
C LEU A 175 9.94 0.85 -5.02
N GLN A 176 9.58 -0.30 -5.59
CA GLN A 176 8.85 -1.36 -4.89
C GLN A 176 9.80 -2.26 -4.12
N VAL A 177 9.86 -2.06 -2.80
CA VAL A 177 10.73 -2.87 -1.92
C VAL A 177 10.03 -4.09 -1.33
N HIS A 178 8.85 -4.42 -1.86
CA HIS A 178 8.07 -5.58 -1.48
C HIS A 178 8.09 -6.59 -2.61
N GLY A 179 8.04 -7.88 -2.26
CA GLY A 179 8.12 -8.96 -3.23
C GLY A 179 8.19 -10.30 -2.53
N LEU A 180 7.58 -11.31 -3.12
CA LEU A 180 7.56 -12.63 -2.54
C LEU A 180 8.93 -13.30 -2.68
N THR A 181 9.55 -13.60 -1.55
CA THR A 181 10.83 -14.29 -1.47
C THR A 181 10.69 -15.52 -0.58
N ARG A 182 11.51 -16.55 -0.85
CA ARG A 182 11.55 -17.77 -0.05
C ARG A 182 12.96 -17.99 0.45
N ARG A 183 13.15 -17.97 1.77
CA ARG A 183 14.43 -18.28 2.42
C ARG A 183 14.24 -19.39 3.44
N ASN A 184 15.06 -20.44 3.37
CA ASN A 184 15.01 -21.56 4.32
C ASN A 184 13.60 -22.15 4.52
N ARG A 185 12.83 -22.29 3.43
CA ARG A 185 11.42 -22.76 3.42
C ARG A 185 10.39 -21.81 4.06
N THR A 186 10.80 -20.64 4.53
CA THR A 186 9.89 -19.58 5.00
C THR A 186 9.68 -18.55 3.89
N TRP A 187 8.42 -18.21 3.64
CA TRP A 187 8.05 -17.13 2.74
C TRP A 187 8.13 -15.79 3.47
N SER A 188 8.63 -14.76 2.77
CA SER A 188 8.56 -13.37 3.22
C SER A 188 8.16 -12.49 2.04
N ILE A 189 7.36 -11.47 2.29
CA ILE A 189 7.02 -10.44 1.30
C ILE A 189 7.92 -9.20 1.40
N TYR A 190 8.87 -9.21 2.34
CA TYR A 190 9.74 -8.07 2.65
C TYR A 190 11.08 -8.52 3.24
N ASP A 191 12.18 -8.02 2.68
CA ASP A 191 13.52 -8.12 3.25
C ASP A 191 14.02 -6.71 3.58
N HIS A 192 14.13 -6.42 4.88
CA HIS A 192 14.56 -5.11 5.36
C HIS A 192 15.96 -4.72 4.90
N THR A 193 16.90 -5.67 4.90
CA THR A 193 18.29 -5.40 4.53
C THR A 193 18.40 -5.10 3.03
N ALA A 194 17.70 -5.89 2.20
CA ALA A 194 17.63 -5.64 0.77
C ALA A 194 16.96 -4.29 0.45
N ALA A 195 15.87 -3.97 1.14
CA ALA A 195 15.16 -2.70 0.98
C ALA A 195 16.03 -1.48 1.36
N VAL A 196 16.74 -1.54 2.49
CA VAL A 196 17.68 -0.47 2.89
C VAL A 196 18.78 -0.29 1.84
N LYS A 197 19.33 -1.38 1.30
CA LYS A 197 20.33 -1.31 0.22
C LYS A 197 19.76 -0.65 -1.03
N ALA A 198 18.55 -1.04 -1.44
CA ALA A 198 17.87 -0.49 -2.61
C ALA A 198 17.60 1.01 -2.46
N VAL A 199 17.05 1.46 -1.33
CA VAL A 199 16.81 2.88 -1.04
C VAL A 199 18.11 3.68 -1.04
N ARG A 200 19.20 3.15 -0.46
CA ARG A 200 20.52 3.81 -0.51
C ARG A 200 21.03 3.95 -1.95
N LEU A 201 20.84 2.94 -2.79
CA LEU A 201 21.24 2.99 -4.19
C LEU A 201 20.39 4.00 -4.98
N ALA A 202 19.06 3.98 -4.80
CA ALA A 202 18.15 4.96 -5.38
C ALA A 202 18.53 6.41 -5.02
N LYS A 203 18.86 6.67 -3.74
CA LYS A 203 19.36 7.99 -3.28
C LYS A 203 20.64 8.43 -4.01
N LYS A 204 21.55 7.51 -4.30
CA LYS A 204 22.80 7.82 -5.04
C LYS A 204 22.54 8.26 -6.48
N MET A 205 21.44 7.84 -7.08
CA MET A 205 21.08 8.21 -8.46
C MET A 205 20.62 9.67 -8.59
N LYS A 206 20.27 10.34 -7.48
CA LYS A 206 19.82 11.74 -7.45
C LYS A 206 18.62 12.04 -8.38
N LEU A 207 17.77 11.05 -8.60
CA LEU A 207 16.51 11.18 -9.33
C LEU A 207 15.34 11.21 -8.34
N PRO A 208 14.23 11.92 -8.64
CA PRO A 208 13.04 11.90 -7.80
C PRO A 208 12.44 10.49 -7.70
N PHE A 209 12.19 10.04 -6.48
CA PHE A 209 11.56 8.74 -6.25
C PHE A 209 10.78 8.66 -4.95
N LYS A 210 9.78 7.77 -4.94
CA LYS A 210 9.06 7.34 -3.74
C LYS A 210 9.38 5.88 -3.45
N THR A 211 9.26 5.46 -2.19
CA THR A 211 9.44 4.05 -1.79
C THR A 211 8.11 3.40 -1.44
N ALA A 212 7.74 2.29 -2.10
CA ALA A 212 6.51 1.57 -1.80
C ALA A 212 6.68 0.57 -0.65
N LEU A 213 6.12 0.90 0.51
CA LEU A 213 6.22 0.14 1.75
C LEU A 213 5.16 -0.97 1.82
N PRO A 214 5.51 -2.22 2.20
CA PRO A 214 4.54 -3.29 2.33
C PRO A 214 3.74 -3.14 3.62
N LEU A 215 2.50 -2.63 3.52
CA LEU A 215 1.58 -2.50 4.67
C LEU A 215 0.47 -3.55 4.67
N TYR A 216 0.68 -4.64 3.94
CA TYR A 216 -0.28 -5.72 3.76
C TYR A 216 0.33 -7.06 4.14
N CYS A 217 -0.52 -8.07 4.32
CA CYS A 217 -0.12 -9.46 4.41
C CYS A 217 -0.70 -10.25 3.24
N SER A 218 -0.07 -11.38 2.93
CA SER A 218 -0.45 -12.27 1.83
C SER A 218 -0.70 -13.67 2.36
N ARG A 219 -1.63 -14.40 1.73
CA ARG A 219 -1.88 -15.80 2.05
C ARG A 219 -1.12 -16.70 1.08
N ILE A 220 -0.16 -17.47 1.59
CA ILE A 220 0.69 -18.37 0.82
C ILE A 220 0.59 -19.77 1.42
N ASN A 221 0.17 -20.75 0.62
CA ASN A 221 -0.08 -22.13 1.05
C ASN A 221 -0.96 -22.20 2.32
N GLY A 222 -2.01 -21.38 2.36
CA GLY A 222 -2.94 -21.30 3.48
C GLY A 222 -2.46 -20.49 4.69
N GLN A 223 -1.18 -20.13 4.77
CA GLN A 223 -0.58 -19.36 5.86
C GLN A 223 -0.51 -17.87 5.56
N TRP A 224 -0.72 -17.04 6.58
CA TRP A 224 -0.54 -15.59 6.46
C TRP A 224 0.94 -15.23 6.61
N VAL A 225 1.45 -14.49 5.63
CA VAL A 225 2.80 -13.95 5.60
C VAL A 225 2.70 -12.44 5.66
N LYS A 226 3.33 -11.84 6.67
CA LYS A 226 3.31 -10.40 6.91
C LYS A 226 4.72 -9.86 7.10
N PRO A 227 4.97 -8.60 6.73
CA PRO A 227 6.23 -7.96 7.01
C PRO A 227 6.32 -7.60 8.49
N ASP A 228 7.54 -7.51 9.00
CA ASP A 228 7.81 -6.94 10.32
C ASP A 228 7.58 -5.42 10.26
N MET A 229 6.43 -4.97 10.76
CA MET A 229 6.02 -3.56 10.67
C MET A 229 6.95 -2.61 11.44
N ALA A 230 7.65 -3.09 12.48
CA ALA A 230 8.67 -2.28 13.14
C ALA A 230 9.86 -2.02 12.20
N LYS A 231 10.26 -3.01 11.41
CA LYS A 231 11.30 -2.83 10.37
C LYS A 231 10.81 -1.99 9.19
N VAL A 232 9.55 -2.15 8.78
CA VAL A 232 8.95 -1.28 7.74
C VAL A 232 8.96 0.17 8.20
N SER A 233 8.56 0.45 9.45
CA SER A 233 8.59 1.81 10.00
C SER A 233 10.00 2.38 10.10
N LYS A 234 11.00 1.57 10.51
CA LYS A 234 12.41 1.98 10.50
C LYS A 234 12.91 2.33 9.10
N LEU A 235 12.50 1.57 8.08
CA LEU A 235 12.80 1.90 6.69
C LEU A 235 12.15 3.23 6.29
N ALA A 236 10.87 3.41 6.62
CA ALA A 236 10.13 4.64 6.34
C ALA A 236 10.82 5.89 6.91
N ALA A 237 11.35 5.80 8.13
CA ALA A 237 12.08 6.89 8.79
C ALA A 237 13.36 7.33 8.06
N VAL A 238 13.94 6.47 7.22
CA VAL A 238 15.13 6.78 6.41
C VAL A 238 14.81 6.94 4.93
N CYS A 239 13.56 6.73 4.52
CA CYS A 239 13.07 7.08 3.20
C CYS A 239 12.89 8.61 3.12
N GLY A 240 12.87 9.14 1.90
CA GLY A 240 12.32 10.49 1.68
C GLY A 240 10.81 10.35 1.60
N GLU A 241 10.29 10.36 0.38
CA GLU A 241 8.88 10.13 0.12
C GLU A 241 8.52 8.63 0.12
N VAL A 242 7.34 8.31 0.65
CA VAL A 242 6.85 6.94 0.79
C VAL A 242 5.42 6.80 0.29
N ILE A 243 5.11 5.60 -0.19
CA ILE A 243 3.76 5.18 -0.53
C ILE A 243 3.43 3.87 0.18
N GLY A 244 2.36 3.83 0.96
CA GLY A 244 1.85 2.62 1.58
C GLY A 244 1.22 1.72 0.52
N PHE A 245 1.70 0.49 0.40
CA PHE A 245 1.14 -0.50 -0.51
C PHE A 245 -0.14 -1.09 0.09
N ARG A 246 -1.27 -0.58 -0.40
CA ARG A 246 -2.66 -0.71 0.08
C ARG A 246 -3.01 0.23 1.23
N LEU A 247 -4.05 1.04 1.03
CA LEU A 247 -4.74 1.81 2.06
C LEU A 247 -5.45 0.85 3.03
N GLY A 248 -5.45 1.20 4.31
CA GLY A 248 -6.20 0.50 5.34
C GLY A 248 -7.70 0.63 5.14
N ILE A 249 -8.40 -0.51 5.03
CA ILE A 249 -9.86 -0.58 4.95
C ILE A 249 -10.38 -1.28 6.20
N PHE A 250 -11.41 -0.70 6.81
CA PHE A 250 -12.03 -1.29 8.00
C PHE A 250 -12.56 -2.69 7.69
N GLY A 251 -12.24 -3.66 8.55
CA GLY A 251 -12.66 -5.06 8.38
C GLY A 251 -11.77 -5.89 7.46
N ASP A 252 -10.83 -5.28 6.70
CA ASP A 252 -9.83 -6.04 5.95
C ASP A 252 -8.64 -6.40 6.85
N GLY A 253 -8.66 -7.64 7.36
CA GLY A 253 -7.58 -8.17 8.20
C GLY A 253 -6.27 -8.43 7.46
N SER A 254 -6.20 -8.14 6.16
CA SER A 254 -4.97 -8.25 5.36
C SER A 254 -4.14 -6.97 5.29
N VAL A 255 -4.65 -5.85 5.80
CA VAL A 255 -3.96 -4.56 5.84
C VAL A 255 -4.02 -3.96 7.24
N LEU A 256 -3.16 -2.97 7.51
CA LEU A 256 -3.25 -2.18 8.74
C LEU A 256 -4.41 -1.19 8.65
N ASP A 257 -4.99 -0.77 9.79
CA ASP A 257 -5.91 0.37 9.79
C ASP A 257 -5.20 1.67 9.34
N LEU A 258 -5.99 2.66 8.93
CA LEU A 258 -5.48 3.93 8.39
C LEU A 258 -4.54 4.66 9.34
N GLU A 259 -4.90 4.79 10.62
CA GLU A 259 -4.09 5.56 11.58
C GLU A 259 -2.75 4.86 11.84
N THR A 260 -2.77 3.54 12.04
CA THR A 260 -1.54 2.75 12.14
C THR A 260 -0.71 2.86 10.85
N SER A 261 -1.35 2.78 9.68
CA SER A 261 -0.67 2.86 8.38
C SER A 261 0.07 4.18 8.20
N LEU A 262 -0.60 5.31 8.51
CA LEU A 262 0.00 6.64 8.50
C LEU A 262 1.18 6.72 9.48
N ARG A 263 1.01 6.20 10.70
CA ARG A 263 2.07 6.18 11.71
C ARG A 263 3.31 5.40 11.25
N VAL A 264 3.11 4.21 10.68
CA VAL A 264 4.21 3.36 10.17
C VAL A 264 4.94 4.07 9.04
N CYS A 265 4.22 4.63 8.06
CA CYS A 265 4.81 5.38 6.95
C CYS A 265 5.52 6.67 7.39
N ARG A 266 5.08 7.31 8.47
CA ARG A 266 5.78 8.47 9.06
C ARG A 266 7.01 8.08 9.90
N GLY A 267 7.35 6.79 9.97
CA GLY A 267 8.48 6.31 10.78
C GLY A 267 8.25 6.38 12.29
N LYS A 268 7.00 6.57 12.75
CA LYS A 268 6.65 6.79 14.16
C LYS A 268 6.44 5.47 14.94
N GLY A 269 6.78 4.33 14.35
CA GLY A 269 6.72 3.02 14.97
C GLY A 269 5.35 2.33 14.90
N TYR A 270 5.37 1.07 15.34
CA TYR A 270 4.24 0.15 15.42
C TYR A 270 4.24 -0.40 16.85
N THR A 271 3.12 -0.24 17.58
CA THR A 271 3.09 -0.48 19.04
C THR A 271 1.84 -1.26 19.41
N PRO A 272 1.93 -2.60 19.53
CA PRO A 272 0.83 -3.41 20.00
C PRO A 272 0.45 -3.09 21.45
N LYS A 273 -0.83 -2.80 21.69
CA LYS A 273 -1.41 -2.67 23.04
C LYS A 273 -2.92 -2.95 23.01
N LEU A 274 -3.38 -3.93 23.79
CA LEU A 274 -4.79 -4.22 23.96
C LEU A 274 -5.21 -4.06 25.41
N GLU A 275 -6.45 -3.62 25.60
CA GLU A 275 -7.14 -3.68 26.88
C GLU A 275 -8.39 -4.54 26.72
N THR A 276 -8.78 -5.21 27.80
CA THR A 276 -9.90 -6.15 27.80
C THR A 276 -10.91 -5.70 28.82
N ARG A 277 -12.18 -5.71 28.44
CA ARG A 277 -13.30 -5.41 29.33
C ARG A 277 -14.30 -6.54 29.28
N TRP A 278 -14.86 -6.88 30.43
CA TRP A 278 -15.90 -7.89 30.56
C TRP A 278 -17.19 -7.22 31.00
N GLU A 279 -18.30 -7.68 30.42
CA GLU A 279 -19.63 -7.21 30.75
C GLU A 279 -20.56 -8.41 30.86
N GLN A 280 -21.37 -8.45 31.92
CA GLN A 280 -22.39 -9.48 32.06
C GLN A 280 -23.63 -9.03 31.30
N HIS A 281 -24.11 -9.87 30.41
CA HIS A 281 -25.32 -9.65 29.64
C HIS A 281 -26.54 -10.13 30.46
N PRO A 282 -27.74 -9.55 30.27
CA PRO A 282 -28.93 -9.91 31.06
C PRO A 282 -29.35 -11.39 31.03
N ASP A 283 -28.91 -12.14 30.02
CA ASP A 283 -29.14 -13.59 29.90
C ASP A 283 -28.13 -14.43 30.71
N GLY A 284 -27.27 -13.79 31.51
CA GLY A 284 -26.25 -14.41 32.34
C GLY A 284 -24.93 -14.73 31.61
N ALA A 285 -24.83 -14.47 30.30
CA ALA A 285 -23.58 -14.65 29.56
C ALA A 285 -22.58 -13.53 29.86
N TRP A 286 -21.29 -13.86 29.83
CA TRP A 286 -20.20 -12.88 29.94
C TRP A 286 -19.65 -12.56 28.56
N HIS A 287 -19.63 -11.27 28.21
CA HIS A 287 -19.13 -10.78 26.93
C HIS A 287 -17.73 -10.18 27.10
N LEU A 288 -16.80 -10.59 26.24
CA LEU A 288 -15.45 -10.06 26.16
C LEU A 288 -15.36 -8.98 25.09
N PHE A 289 -15.01 -7.78 25.53
CA PHE A 289 -14.67 -6.66 24.69
C PHE A 289 -13.14 -6.48 24.64
N ILE A 290 -12.62 -6.27 23.44
CA ILE A 290 -11.21 -5.98 23.20
C ILE A 290 -11.11 -4.57 22.64
N ARG A 291 -10.36 -3.72 23.34
CA ARG A 291 -10.02 -2.36 22.92
C ARG A 291 -8.59 -2.32 22.39
N ASN A 292 -8.42 -1.77 21.19
CA ASN A 292 -7.11 -1.51 20.64
C ASN A 292 -6.61 -0.15 21.14
N CYS A 293 -5.72 -0.17 22.13
CA CYS A 293 -5.10 1.03 22.70
C CYS A 293 -3.71 1.32 22.09
N GLY A 294 -3.30 0.52 21.11
CA GLY A 294 -2.03 0.63 20.42
C GLY A 294 -2.20 1.06 18.96
N PHE A 295 -1.10 0.95 18.21
CA PHE A 295 -1.05 1.22 16.77
C PHE A 295 -0.70 -0.08 16.05
N PHE A 296 -1.74 -0.90 15.87
CA PHE A 296 -1.76 -2.15 15.12
C PHE A 296 -3.20 -2.62 14.95
N ALA A 297 -3.69 -2.80 13.74
CA ALA A 297 -4.98 -3.45 13.54
C ALA A 297 -4.87 -4.39 12.35
N GLU A 298 -4.49 -5.62 12.67
CA GLU A 298 -4.39 -6.72 11.72
C GLU A 298 -5.18 -7.92 12.26
N ARG A 299 -5.25 -8.99 11.48
CA ARG A 299 -5.67 -10.28 12.01
C ARG A 299 -4.63 -10.78 13.03
N VAL A 300 -5.06 -11.00 14.26
CA VAL A 300 -4.24 -11.54 15.34
C VAL A 300 -4.82 -12.85 15.88
N THR A 301 -3.97 -13.65 16.49
CA THR A 301 -4.39 -14.77 17.35
C THR A 301 -4.00 -14.46 18.78
N LEU A 302 -4.97 -14.53 19.67
CA LEU A 302 -4.80 -14.39 21.10
C LEU A 302 -4.83 -15.77 21.74
N SER A 303 -3.87 -16.05 22.60
CA SER A 303 -3.93 -17.20 23.52
C SER A 303 -4.79 -16.81 24.71
N LEU A 304 -5.75 -17.67 25.04
CA LEU A 304 -6.70 -17.55 26.12
C LEU A 304 -6.37 -18.63 27.16
N ASP A 305 -5.90 -18.21 28.33
CA ASP A 305 -5.59 -19.13 29.44
C ASP A 305 -6.62 -18.96 30.54
N PHE A 306 -7.56 -19.91 30.60
CA PHE A 306 -8.66 -19.92 31.54
C PHE A 306 -8.27 -20.67 32.81
N LYS A 307 -8.53 -20.06 33.98
CA LYS A 307 -8.44 -20.80 35.25
C LYS A 307 -9.50 -21.90 35.34
N ILE A 308 -10.69 -21.63 34.81
CA ILE A 308 -11.81 -22.58 34.74
C ILE A 308 -12.35 -22.51 33.30
N PRO A 309 -12.37 -23.62 32.55
CA PRO A 309 -12.92 -23.63 31.20
C PRO A 309 -14.39 -23.19 31.18
N PRO A 310 -14.81 -22.43 30.16
CA PRO A 310 -16.22 -22.07 30.00
C PRO A 310 -17.08 -23.32 29.76
N ALA A 311 -18.31 -23.31 30.25
CA ALA A 311 -19.29 -24.36 30.00
C ALA A 311 -19.84 -24.29 28.57
N ASP A 312 -19.98 -23.07 28.04
CA ASP A 312 -20.38 -22.77 26.67
C ASP A 312 -19.75 -21.45 26.21
N SER A 313 -19.45 -21.32 24.92
CA SER A 313 -18.87 -20.12 24.33
C SER A 313 -19.06 -20.05 22.83
N ASP A 314 -19.31 -18.85 22.30
CA ASP A 314 -19.29 -18.59 20.85
C ASP A 314 -18.81 -17.16 20.53
N THR A 315 -18.44 -16.94 19.28
CA THR A 315 -17.69 -15.77 18.82
C THR A 315 -18.53 -14.78 18.00
N PHE A 316 -18.15 -13.50 18.04
CA PHE A 316 -18.76 -12.42 17.25
C PHE A 316 -17.76 -11.79 16.28
N ASN A 317 -18.26 -10.97 15.34
CA ASN A 317 -17.47 -9.99 14.59
C ASN A 317 -16.20 -10.54 13.93
N HIS A 318 -16.36 -11.64 13.19
CA HIS A 318 -15.30 -12.36 12.48
C HIS A 318 -14.17 -12.88 13.40
N ALA A 319 -14.44 -13.00 14.70
CA ALA A 319 -13.60 -13.78 15.57
C ALA A 319 -13.88 -15.28 15.35
N ARG A 320 -12.88 -16.12 15.65
CA ARG A 320 -12.96 -17.56 15.55
C ARG A 320 -12.23 -18.17 16.73
N MET A 321 -12.92 -19.06 17.44
CA MET A 321 -12.28 -19.90 18.44
C MET A 321 -11.56 -21.06 17.73
N ASN A 322 -10.32 -21.32 18.11
CA ASN A 322 -9.53 -22.45 17.64
C ASN A 322 -9.03 -23.27 18.84
N GLY A 323 -8.45 -24.44 18.55
CA GLY A 323 -7.90 -25.32 19.59
C GLY A 323 -9.00 -25.91 20.47
N LYS A 324 -8.72 -26.04 21.78
CA LYS A 324 -9.68 -26.48 22.81
C LYS A 324 -10.28 -25.28 23.55
N HIS A 325 -10.72 -24.27 22.79
CA HIS A 325 -11.19 -22.97 23.30
C HIS A 325 -10.10 -22.10 23.96
N ASP A 326 -8.84 -22.34 23.62
CA ASP A 326 -7.66 -21.66 24.16
C ASP A 326 -7.04 -20.64 23.17
N GLU A 327 -7.60 -20.50 21.97
CA GLU A 327 -7.12 -19.55 20.98
C GLU A 327 -8.25 -18.78 20.29
N LEU A 328 -8.18 -17.45 20.33
CA LEU A 328 -9.11 -16.56 19.66
C LEU A 328 -8.41 -15.84 18.50
N THR A 329 -8.77 -16.17 17.26
CA THR A 329 -8.34 -15.40 16.08
C THR A 329 -9.36 -14.34 15.76
N LEU A 330 -8.94 -13.09 15.58
CA LEU A 330 -9.83 -11.98 15.28
C LEU A 330 -9.14 -10.88 14.46
N ILE A 331 -9.92 -10.07 13.76
CA ILE A 331 -9.45 -8.81 13.17
C ILE A 331 -9.59 -7.72 14.23
N LEU A 332 -8.50 -7.12 14.68
CA LEU A 332 -8.58 -6.08 15.72
C LEU A 332 -9.40 -4.86 15.25
N PRO A 333 -10.09 -4.16 16.18
CA PRO A 333 -10.69 -2.89 15.83
C PRO A 333 -9.57 -1.86 15.56
N PRO A 334 -9.85 -0.77 14.82
CA PRO A 334 -8.88 0.31 14.60
C PRO A 334 -8.33 0.89 15.90
N SER A 335 -7.20 1.58 15.81
CA SER A 335 -6.63 2.26 16.97
C SER A 335 -7.66 3.15 17.69
N GLY A 336 -7.74 3.03 19.01
CA GLY A 336 -8.69 3.73 19.88
C GLY A 336 -10.10 3.16 19.90
N ARG A 337 -10.40 2.09 19.16
CA ARG A 337 -11.74 1.47 19.08
C ARG A 337 -11.81 0.19 19.90
N GLU A 338 -13.03 -0.17 20.29
CA GLU A 338 -13.37 -1.40 21.01
C GLU A 338 -14.31 -2.26 20.17
N LYS A 339 -14.27 -3.58 20.35
CA LYS A 339 -15.25 -4.49 19.79
C LYS A 339 -15.55 -5.67 20.72
N ASN A 340 -16.80 -6.13 20.71
CA ASN A 340 -17.21 -7.40 21.31
C ASN A 340 -16.69 -8.56 20.43
N CYS A 341 -16.09 -9.59 21.04
CA CYS A 341 -15.43 -10.67 20.30
C CYS A 341 -15.94 -12.06 20.64
N LEU A 342 -16.42 -12.27 21.85
CA LEU A 342 -16.66 -13.58 22.43
C LEU A 342 -17.69 -13.43 23.53
N TRP A 343 -18.68 -14.32 23.56
CA TRP A 343 -19.48 -14.55 24.76
C TRP A 343 -19.21 -15.94 25.31
N MET A 344 -19.43 -16.09 26.60
CA MET A 344 -19.35 -17.39 27.26
C MET A 344 -20.24 -17.49 28.49
N ARG A 345 -20.61 -18.72 28.85
CA ARG A 345 -21.24 -19.05 30.11
C ARG A 345 -20.22 -19.74 30.99
N SER A 346 -19.97 -19.16 32.16
CA SER A 346 -19.21 -19.81 33.22
C SER A 346 -20.13 -20.84 33.90
N GLY A 347 -19.56 -21.96 34.36
CA GLY A 347 -20.30 -22.91 35.23
C GLY A 347 -20.66 -22.33 36.61
N SER A 348 -20.23 -21.10 36.88
CA SER A 348 -20.60 -20.29 38.05
C SER A 348 -21.10 -18.91 37.60
N ASN A 349 -21.82 -18.19 38.46
CA ASN A 349 -22.17 -16.79 38.21
C ASN A 349 -20.97 -15.83 38.32
N GLU A 350 -19.77 -16.34 38.59
CA GLU A 350 -18.56 -15.53 38.69
C GLU A 350 -17.98 -15.18 37.32
N LYS A 351 -17.32 -14.02 37.28
CA LYS A 351 -16.58 -13.57 36.10
C LYS A 351 -15.52 -14.60 35.69
N PRO A 352 -15.42 -14.96 34.41
CA PRO A 352 -14.36 -15.85 33.92
C PRO A 352 -12.97 -15.27 34.24
N TRP A 353 -12.18 -16.01 35.01
CA TRP A 353 -10.77 -15.69 35.19
C TRP A 353 -9.97 -16.22 34.00
N MET A 354 -9.46 -15.28 33.21
CA MET A 354 -8.69 -15.57 32.01
C MET A 354 -7.52 -14.60 31.88
N THR A 355 -6.36 -15.10 31.43
CA THR A 355 -5.30 -14.25 30.88
C THR A 355 -5.32 -14.29 29.36
N ILE A 356 -5.09 -13.14 28.73
CA ILE A 356 -5.03 -12.99 27.28
C ILE A 356 -3.61 -12.61 26.89
N GLN A 357 -3.03 -13.25 25.89
CA GLN A 357 -1.72 -12.89 25.35
C GLN A 357 -1.73 -12.91 23.82
N LEU A 358 -1.02 -11.98 23.19
CA LEU A 358 -0.78 -12.02 21.74
C LEU A 358 0.17 -13.17 21.41
N ARG A 359 -0.25 -14.09 20.54
CA ARG A 359 0.60 -15.19 20.08
C ARG A 359 1.66 -14.63 19.11
N GLY A 360 2.94 -14.86 19.41
CA GLY A 360 4.03 -14.57 18.46
C GLY A 360 4.94 -13.37 18.77
N GLY A 361 5.05 -12.91 20.02
CA GLY A 361 6.32 -12.31 20.48
C GLY A 361 6.32 -10.98 21.21
N ASN A 362 5.17 -10.32 21.41
CA ASN A 362 5.10 -9.18 22.32
C ASN A 362 4.13 -9.50 23.46
N LYS A 363 4.60 -9.43 24.70
CA LYS A 363 3.71 -9.35 25.87
C LYS A 363 2.85 -8.08 25.70
N LEU A 364 1.56 -8.21 25.99
CA LEU A 364 0.57 -7.13 25.91
C LEU A 364 0.87 -5.99 26.88
#